data_AF-A0A951BAI9-F1
#
_entry.id   AF-A0A951BAI9-F1
#
_cell.length_a   1.000
_cell.length_b   1.000
_cell.length_c   1.000
_cell.angle_alpha   90.00
_cell.angle_beta   90.00
_cell.angle_gamma   90.00
#
_symmetry.space_group_name_H-M   'P 1'
#
loop_
_entity.id
_entity.type
_entity.pdbx_description
1 polymer ?
#
loop_
_entity_poly.entity_id
_entity_poly.type
_entity_poly.pdbx_seq_one_letter_code
_entity_poly.pdbx_strand_id
1 'polypeptide(L)' 'MRSDLIYDALSTVPNRYLLCQVASKATRKFHKPNTRIQETTNEVLTRFGNANGKTDRVLEPTFGDSEPLRRAA' A
#
# COMPACT_ATOMS: atom_id res chain seq x y z
N MET A 1 2.90 12.41 -8.51
CA MET A 1 2.06 11.24 -8.21
C MET A 1 0.92 11.27 -9.21
N ARG A 2 0.65 10.16 -9.89
CA ARG A 2 -0.28 10.07 -11.02
C ARG A 2 -1.64 9.56 -10.54
N SER A 3 -2.70 10.35 -10.72
CA SER A 3 -4.05 10.02 -10.19
C SER A 3 -4.71 8.87 -10.94
N ASP A 4 -4.44 8.72 -12.24
CA ASP A 4 -4.84 7.58 -13.07
C ASP A 4 -4.46 6.23 -12.44
N LEU A 5 -3.23 6.11 -11.91
CA LEU A 5 -2.76 4.89 -11.27
C LEU A 5 -3.52 4.52 -9.98
N ILE A 6 -4.15 5.49 -9.33
CA ILE A 6 -4.97 5.24 -8.14
C ILE A 6 -6.28 4.57 -8.54
N TYR A 7 -6.91 5.04 -9.63
CA TYR A 7 -8.14 4.43 -10.13
C TYR A 7 -7.92 2.99 -10.56
N ASP A 8 -6.81 2.70 -11.24
CA ASP A 8 -6.45 1.34 -11.62
C ASP A 8 -6.17 0.46 -10.39
N ALA A 9 -5.44 0.98 -9.41
CA ALA A 9 -5.13 0.26 -8.17
C ALA A 9 -6.38 -0.05 -7.32
N LEU A 10 -7.41 0.82 -7.35
CA LEU A 10 -8.67 0.59 -6.66
C LEU A 10 -9.44 -0.62 -7.19
N SER A 11 -9.20 -1.05 -8.44
CA SER A 11 -9.77 -2.29 -8.96
C SER A 11 -9.25 -3.54 -8.24
N THR A 12 -8.02 -3.48 -7.70
CA THR A 12 -7.38 -4.58 -6.95
C THR A 12 -7.56 -4.42 -5.44
N VAL A 13 -7.46 -3.20 -4.91
CA VAL A 13 -7.68 -2.90 -3.48
C VAL A 13 -8.79 -1.86 -3.34
N PRO A 14 -10.07 -2.27 -3.29
CA PRO A 14 -11.21 -1.34 -3.30
C PRO A 14 -11.29 -0.44 -2.07
N ASN A 15 -10.79 -0.91 -0.92
CA ASN A 15 -10.75 -0.11 0.29
C ASN A 15 -9.61 0.92 0.19
N ARG A 16 -9.98 2.19 -0.07
CA ARG A 16 -9.04 3.31 -0.18
C ARG A 16 -8.12 3.51 1.04
N TYR A 17 -8.61 3.24 2.25
CA TYR A 17 -7.79 3.37 3.46
C TYR A 17 -6.73 2.27 3.51
N LEU A 18 -7.12 1.04 3.17
CA LEU A 18 -6.21 -0.09 3.07
C LEU A 18 -5.18 0.15 1.94
N LEU A 19 -5.62 0.59 0.77
CA LEU A 19 -4.74 0.94 -0.35
C LEU A 19 -3.67 1.94 0.09
N CYS A 20 -4.06 3.02 0.76
CA CYS A 20 -3.11 4.00 1.29
C CYS A 20 -2.11 3.39 2.28
N GLN A 21 -2.57 2.55 3.21
CA GLN A 21 -1.70 1.93 4.21
C GLN A 21 -0.68 0.98 3.56
N VAL A 22 -1.14 0.10 2.67
CA VAL A 22 -0.27 -0.88 2.00
C VAL A 22 0.66 -0.17 1.01
N ALA A 23 0.17 0.80 0.24
CA ALA A 23 1.01 1.60 -0.66
C ALA A 23 2.08 2.40 0.10
N SER A 24 1.76 2.93 1.28
CA SER A 24 2.70 3.62 2.16
C SER A 24 3.80 2.68 2.67
N LYS A 25 3.42 1.47 3.11
CA LYS A 25 4.38 0.43 3.53
C LYS A 25 5.27 -0.03 2.37
N ALA A 26 4.67 -0.31 1.21
CA ALA A 26 5.39 -0.73 0.02
C ALA A 26 6.34 0.35 -0.51
N THR A 27 5.91 1.62 -0.56
CA THR A 27 6.76 2.74 -0.99
C THR A 27 8.00 2.82 -0.11
N ARG A 28 7.86 2.77 1.22
CA ARG A 28 9.03 2.77 2.13
C ARG A 28 9.95 1.57 1.89
N LYS A 29 9.39 0.38 1.68
CA LYS A 29 10.16 -0.86 1.50
C LYS A 29 10.92 -0.92 0.17
N PHE A 30 10.36 -0.36 -0.90
CA PHE A 30 10.92 -0.45 -2.26
C PHE A 30 11.65 0.81 -2.72
N HIS A 31 11.69 1.86 -1.90
CA HIS A 31 12.36 3.10 -2.25
C HIS A 31 13.88 2.89 -2.39
N LYS A 32 14.45 3.41 -3.48
CA LYS A 32 15.89 3.35 -3.75
C LYS A 32 16.54 4.68 -3.33
N PRO A 33 17.73 4.66 -2.69
CA PRO A 33 18.48 5.88 -2.44
C PRO A 33 18.68 6.69 -3.73
N ASN A 34 18.72 8.02 -3.60
CA ASN A 34 18.91 8.97 -4.71
C ASN A 34 17.85 8.90 -5.83
N THR A 35 16.69 8.29 -5.57
CA THR A 35 15.52 8.37 -6.47
C THR A 35 14.46 9.27 -5.87
N ARG A 36 13.55 9.77 -6.71
CA ARG A 36 12.42 10.54 -6.21
C ARG A 36 11.37 9.60 -5.64
N ILE A 37 10.83 9.91 -4.45
CA ILE A 37 9.79 9.06 -3.84
C ILE A 37 8.55 8.90 -4.73
N GLN A 38 8.25 9.90 -5.56
CA GLN A 38 7.14 9.83 -6.50
C GLN A 38 7.32 8.73 -7.56
N GLU A 39 8.56 8.42 -7.95
CA GLU A 39 8.85 7.33 -8.89
C GLU A 39 8.51 5.99 -8.26
N THR A 40 9.01 5.74 -7.05
CA THR A 40 8.69 4.51 -6.29
C THR A 40 7.19 4.38 -6.04
N THR A 41 6.50 5.47 -5.66
CA THR A 41 5.06 5.42 -5.42
C THR A 41 4.27 5.11 -6.69
N ASN A 42 4.65 5.70 -7.83
CA ASN A 42 4.01 5.38 -9.11
C ASN A 42 4.26 3.91 -9.50
N GLU A 43 5.46 3.39 -9.27
CA GLU A 43 5.79 1.97 -9.53
C GLU A 43 4.93 1.05 -8.65
N VAL A 44 4.79 1.37 -7.36
CA VAL A 44 3.93 0.62 -6.43
C VAL A 44 2.47 0.63 -6.87
N LEU A 45 1.92 1.79 -7.24
CA LEU A 45 0.53 1.89 -7.73
C LEU A 45 0.31 1.13 -9.04
N THR A 46 1.29 1.17 -9.95
CA THR A 46 1.27 0.38 -11.20
C THR A 46 1.24 -1.12 -10.91
N ARG A 47 2.01 -1.59 -9.92
CA ARG A 47 2.00 -3.00 -9.49
C ARG A 47 0.65 -3.42 -8.92
N PHE A 48 -0.04 -2.53 -8.20
CA PHE A 48 -1.41 -2.81 -7.73
C PHE A 48 -2.38 -2.93 -8.91
N GLY A 49 -2.42 -1.98 -9.84
CA GLY A 49 -3.33 -2.04 -11.00
C GLY A 49 -3.09 -3.27 -11.89
N ASN A 50 -1.84 -3.71 -12.02
CA ASN A 50 -1.47 -4.88 -12.82
C ASN A 50 -1.66 -6.22 -12.09
N ALA A 51 -2.03 -6.24 -10.81
CA ALA A 51 -2.20 -7.47 -10.05
C ALA A 51 -3.54 -8.18 -10.31
N ASN A 52 -4.46 -7.56 -11.07
CA ASN A 52 -5.69 -8.21 -11.53
C ASN A 52 -5.38 -9.50 -12.30
N GLY A 53 -5.75 -10.64 -11.70
CA GLY A 53 -5.48 -11.99 -12.21
C GLY A 53 -4.58 -12.86 -11.31
N LYS A 54 -3.94 -12.30 -10.27
CA LYS A 54 -3.08 -13.04 -9.33
C LYS A 54 -3.41 -12.75 -7.86
N THR A 55 -4.68 -12.59 -7.52
CA THR A 55 -5.08 -12.55 -6.10
C THR A 55 -5.11 -13.97 -5.56
N ASP A 56 -3.93 -14.55 -5.31
CA ASP A 56 -3.83 -15.54 -4.25
C ASP A 56 -4.10 -14.80 -2.94
N ARG A 57 -5.18 -15.19 -2.27
CA ARG A 57 -5.75 -14.48 -1.13
C ARG A 57 -4.80 -14.59 0.07
N VAL A 58 -3.93 -13.61 0.27
CA VAL A 58 -3.25 -13.45 1.57
C VAL A 58 -3.06 -11.97 1.90
N LEU A 59 -4.16 -11.29 2.20
CA LEU A 59 -4.14 -10.16 3.13
C LEU A 59 -5.34 -10.33 4.05
N GLU A 60 -5.28 -11.36 4.90
CA GLU A 60 -6.00 -11.30 6.17
C GLU A 60 -5.56 -10.00 6.84
N PRO A 61 -6.48 -9.07 7.12
CA PRO A 61 -6.10 -7.87 7.81
C PRO A 61 -5.79 -8.29 9.25
N THR A 62 -4.51 -8.28 9.63
CA THR A 62 -4.12 -8.36 11.04
C THR A 62 -4.52 -7.05 11.72
N PHE A 63 -5.82 -6.91 11.99
CA PHE A 63 -6.38 -5.92 12.91
C PHE A 63 -6.15 -6.46 14.34
N GLY A 64 -4.89 -6.42 14.76
CA GLY A 64 -4.33 -6.95 16.01
C GLY A 64 -2.86 -7.18 15.68
N ASP A 65 -1.91 -6.35 16.11
CA ASP A 65 -1.64 -6.01 17.49
C ASP A 65 -1.16 -4.56 17.60
N SER A 66 -1.93 -3.73 18.28
CA SER A 66 -1.38 -2.58 19.03
C SER A 66 -2.35 -2.31 20.15
N GLU A 67 -2.32 -3.19 21.16
CA GLU A 67 -2.76 -2.80 22.49
C GLU A 67 -2.07 -1.48 22.84
N PRO A 68 -2.82 -0.40 23.14
CA PRO A 68 -2.22 0.77 23.75
C PRO A 68 -1.85 0.35 25.17
N LEU A 69 -0.59 0.01 25.42
CA LEU A 69 -0.03 -0.05 26.76
C LEU A 69 -0.21 1.34 27.38
N ARG A 70 -1.32 1.51 28.10
CA ARG A 70 -1.57 2.67 28.95
C ARG A 70 -0.44 2.67 29.96
N ARG A 71 0.56 3.54 29.77
CA ARG A 71 1.51 3.85 30.84
C ARG A 71 0.70 4.47 31.96
N ALA A 72 0.45 3.68 33.00
CA ALA A 72 0.03 4.21 34.29
C ALA A 72 1.16 5.09 34.84
N ALA A 73 0.76 6.16 35.52
CA ALA A 73 1.61 7.19 36.13
C ALA A 73 2.51 6.62 37.25
#